data_AF-A0A919ITF1-F1
#
_entry.id   AF-A0A919ITF1-F1
#
_cell.length_a   1.000
_cell.length_b   1.000
_cell.length_c   1.000
_cell.angle_alpha   90.00
_cell.angle_beta   90.00
_cell.angle_gamma   90.00
#
_symmetry.space_group_name_H-M   'P 1'
#
loop_
_entity.id
_entity.type
_entity.pdbx_description
1 polymer ?
#
loop_
_entity_poly.entity_id
_entity_poly.type
_entity_poly.pdbx_seq_one_letter_code
_entity_poly.pdbx_strand_id
1 'polypeptide(L)'
;MPDHPETDIHDALVAYTGAEPPLSFTYDEVLAGGRRARRRRRFAVAGAAAAVAAVAVGGVSLALPHRSADLTPAPPPYAVAGPGWSTLDAAPYCRIASAEPTSPLVKPTTVVNEKNNYPIRIPAEPADHAAARISCYLAAAVPPLLPDVTYYRSSSSPGDIMPLQAYPGRIFDPERPADTAPPYITAGAVVVDEQGAGEIGFGAAPAYESAADATANCAGSCTVRTGPNSDTVTILDTSGASGYRHVEVHVYRGDTVASASASNGVTPPTAPGEAISGDELQPTRQDLPLTVEQLIELASAPELDLFS
;
A
#
# COMPACT_ATOMS: atom_id res chain seq x y z
N MET A 1 12.97 21.77 -40.62
CA MET A 1 11.69 21.04 -40.61
C MET A 1 11.65 20.27 -39.31
N PRO A 2 10.81 20.68 -38.35
CA PRO A 2 10.66 19.95 -37.09
C PRO A 2 9.69 18.79 -37.30
N ASP A 3 10.16 17.57 -37.02
CA ASP A 3 9.34 16.36 -36.98
C ASP A 3 8.44 16.41 -35.74
N HIS A 4 7.13 16.47 -35.96
CA HIS A 4 6.10 16.43 -34.91
C HIS A 4 5.76 14.96 -34.57
N PRO A 5 6.13 14.46 -33.37
CA PRO A 5 5.83 13.08 -32.95
C PRO A 5 4.35 12.83 -32.62
N GLU A 6 3.50 13.86 -32.62
CA GLU A 6 2.08 13.76 -32.26
C GLU A 6 1.23 13.09 -33.35
N THR A 7 1.67 13.15 -34.61
CA THR A 7 0.94 12.54 -35.74
C THR A 7 0.99 11.00 -35.69
N ASP A 8 2.08 10.44 -35.16
CA ASP A 8 2.34 8.99 -35.21
C ASP A 8 1.46 8.20 -34.23
N ILE A 9 1.17 8.79 -33.06
CA ILE A 9 0.30 8.15 -32.05
C ILE A 9 -1.17 8.21 -32.49
N HIS A 10 -1.60 9.34 -33.04
CA HIS A 10 -2.96 9.51 -33.54
C HIS A 10 -3.23 8.55 -34.71
N ASP A 11 -2.30 8.44 -35.66
CA ASP A 11 -2.45 7.56 -36.82
C ASP A 11 -2.38 6.07 -36.42
N ALA A 12 -1.56 5.71 -35.42
CA ALA A 12 -1.55 4.36 -34.86
C ALA A 12 -2.87 4.01 -34.14
N LEU A 13 -3.47 4.95 -33.41
CA LEU A 13 -4.78 4.77 -32.76
C LEU A 13 -5.91 4.65 -33.77
N VAL A 14 -5.93 5.50 -34.80
CA VAL A 14 -6.93 5.43 -35.88
C VAL A 14 -6.82 4.12 -36.66
N ALA A 15 -5.60 3.64 -36.94
CA ALA A 15 -5.38 2.34 -37.56
C ALA A 15 -5.84 1.18 -36.68
N TYR A 16 -5.73 1.31 -35.35
CA TYR A 16 -6.17 0.29 -34.40
C TYR A 16 -7.69 0.27 -34.18
N THR A 17 -8.35 1.43 -34.24
CA THR A 17 -9.81 1.55 -34.05
C THR A 17 -10.62 1.46 -35.34
N GLY A 18 -9.98 1.57 -36.50
CA GLY A 18 -10.63 1.51 -37.82
C GLY A 18 -11.04 0.11 -38.26
N ALA A 19 -10.49 -0.93 -37.64
CA ALA A 19 -10.99 -2.29 -37.77
C ALA A 19 -12.04 -2.54 -36.68
N GLU A 20 -13.25 -2.93 -37.08
CA GLU A 20 -14.29 -3.41 -36.19
C GLU A 20 -13.66 -4.37 -35.15
N PRO A 21 -13.75 -4.07 -33.84
CA PRO A 21 -13.07 -4.87 -32.83
C PRO A 21 -13.56 -6.31 -32.98
N PRO A 22 -12.67 -7.31 -33.09
CA PRO A 22 -13.09 -8.68 -33.28
C PRO A 22 -14.01 -9.05 -32.12
N LEU A 23 -15.31 -9.26 -32.42
CA LEU A 23 -16.38 -9.56 -31.47
C LEU A 23 -16.21 -10.92 -30.75
N SER A 24 -15.05 -11.54 -30.89
CA SER A 24 -14.69 -12.81 -30.30
C SER A 24 -13.38 -12.72 -29.54
N PHE A 25 -13.25 -11.77 -28.61
CA PHE A 25 -12.35 -12.02 -27.49
C PHE A 25 -13.03 -13.06 -26.61
N THR A 26 -12.61 -14.30 -26.76
CA THR A 26 -13.08 -15.36 -25.87
C THR A 26 -12.44 -15.16 -24.50
N TYR A 27 -13.18 -15.46 -23.44
CA TYR A 27 -12.69 -15.41 -22.06
C TYR A 27 -11.33 -16.15 -21.90
N ASP A 28 -11.16 -17.24 -22.64
CA ASP A 28 -9.94 -18.04 -22.66
C ASP A 28 -8.73 -17.31 -23.26
N GLU A 29 -8.91 -16.42 -24.23
CA GLU A 29 -7.82 -15.64 -24.82
C GLU A 29 -7.29 -14.58 -23.86
N VAL A 30 -8.18 -13.95 -23.08
CA VAL A 30 -7.80 -13.02 -22.01
C VAL A 30 -7.02 -13.75 -20.92
N LEU A 31 -7.49 -14.92 -20.49
CA LEU A 31 -6.78 -15.75 -19.51
C LEU A 31 -5.45 -16.26 -20.04
N ALA A 32 -5.37 -16.68 -21.30
CA ALA A 32 -4.14 -17.12 -21.94
C ALA A 32 -3.13 -15.97 -22.06
N GLY A 33 -3.58 -14.76 -22.40
CA GLY A 33 -2.80 -13.53 -22.40
C GLY A 33 -2.19 -13.23 -21.02
N GLY A 34 -3.03 -13.25 -19.98
CA GLY A 34 -2.59 -13.04 -18.59
C GLY A 34 -1.57 -14.07 -18.11
N ARG A 35 -1.76 -15.36 -18.42
CA ARG A 35 -0.79 -16.42 -18.10
C ARG A 35 0.54 -16.22 -18.82
N ARG A 36 0.51 -15.78 -20.08
CA ARG A 36 1.72 -15.54 -20.89
C ARG A 36 2.53 -14.35 -20.36
N ALA A 37 1.85 -13.28 -19.93
CA ALA A 37 2.49 -12.14 -19.27
C ALA A 37 3.15 -12.54 -17.93
N ARG A 38 2.46 -13.35 -17.11
CA ARG A 38 3.00 -13.83 -15.82
C ARG A 38 4.23 -14.72 -15.98
N ARG A 39 4.29 -15.55 -17.04
CA ARG A 39 5.49 -16.36 -17.35
C ARG A 39 6.67 -15.49 -17.75
N ARG A 40 6.48 -14.45 -18.55
CA ARG A 40 7.57 -13.53 -18.95
C ARG A 40 8.16 -12.80 -17.74
N ARG A 41 7.33 -12.40 -16.76
CA ARG A 41 7.80 -11.77 -15.51
C ARG A 41 8.67 -12.71 -14.65
N ARG A 42 8.36 -14.01 -14.59
CA ARG A 42 9.16 -14.98 -13.81
C ARG A 42 10.57 -15.20 -14.37
N PHE A 43 10.78 -15.01 -15.67
CA PHE A 43 12.11 -15.14 -16.28
C PHE A 43 12.96 -13.87 -16.15
N ALA A 44 12.35 -12.69 -15.94
CA ALA A 44 13.09 -11.45 -15.70
C ALA A 44 13.70 -11.37 -14.29
N VAL A 45 13.06 -12.00 -13.29
CA VAL A 45 13.51 -11.96 -11.88
C VAL A 45 14.67 -12.92 -11.59
N ALA A 46 14.95 -13.89 -12.45
CA ALA A 46 16.01 -14.89 -12.24
C ALA A 46 17.42 -14.45 -12.70
N GLY A 47 17.58 -13.24 -13.25
CA GLY A 47 18.83 -12.77 -13.87
C GLY A 47 19.69 -11.81 -13.04
N ALA A 48 19.21 -11.32 -11.89
CA ALA A 48 19.86 -10.21 -11.16
C ALA A 48 20.64 -10.61 -9.90
N ALA A 49 20.90 -11.91 -9.70
CA ALA A 49 21.68 -12.42 -8.57
C ALA A 49 23.07 -12.88 -9.01
N ALA A 50 23.89 -11.96 -9.51
CA ALA A 50 25.32 -12.23 -9.68
C ALA A 50 26.15 -10.95 -9.56
N ALA A 51 27.12 -11.01 -8.65
CA ALA A 51 28.30 -10.16 -8.50
C ALA A 51 28.17 -8.88 -7.65
N VAL A 52 28.51 -8.99 -6.37
CA VAL A 52 29.52 -8.10 -5.76
C VAL A 52 30.33 -8.89 -4.71
N ALA A 53 31.57 -9.22 -5.04
CA ALA A 53 32.60 -9.60 -4.08
C ALA A 53 33.95 -9.05 -4.55
N ALA A 54 34.45 -8.01 -3.88
CA ALA A 54 35.88 -7.73 -3.69
C ALA A 54 36.05 -6.52 -2.76
N VAL A 55 36.36 -6.78 -1.49
CA VAL A 55 36.91 -5.80 -0.55
C VAL A 55 38.42 -5.79 -0.77
N ALA A 56 38.97 -4.63 -1.13
CA ALA A 56 40.40 -4.37 -1.10
C ALA A 56 40.69 -3.19 -0.16
N VAL A 57 41.44 -3.51 0.89
CA VAL A 57 41.96 -2.62 1.94
C VAL A 57 43.07 -1.75 1.36
N GLY A 58 43.02 -0.43 1.61
CA GLY A 58 44.12 0.48 1.28
C GLY A 58 43.83 1.91 1.71
N GLY A 59 44.49 2.36 2.78
CA GLY A 59 44.40 3.71 3.30
C GLY A 59 45.25 4.72 2.53
N VAL A 60 44.70 5.91 2.32
CA VAL A 60 45.43 7.16 2.05
C VAL A 60 44.65 8.31 2.68
N SER A 61 45.26 9.02 3.63
CA SER A 61 44.74 10.27 4.19
C SER A 61 45.01 11.41 3.19
N LEU A 62 43.96 11.90 2.52
CA LEU A 62 44.02 13.06 1.64
C LEU A 62 43.22 14.22 2.24
N ALA A 63 43.85 15.39 2.24
CA ALA A 63 43.33 16.64 2.77
C ALA A 63 41.96 17.00 2.18
N LEU A 64 41.01 17.37 3.05
CA LEU A 64 39.67 17.80 2.68
C LEU A 64 39.72 19.20 2.06
N PRO A 65 39.41 19.39 0.76
CA PRO A 65 39.05 20.72 0.28
C PRO A 65 37.77 21.14 1.00
N HIS A 66 37.72 22.39 1.47
CA HIS A 66 36.48 23.05 1.83
C HIS A 66 35.54 22.99 0.62
N ARG A 67 34.65 21.99 0.61
CA ARG A 67 33.50 21.93 -0.29
C ARG A 67 32.62 23.08 0.14
N SER A 68 32.67 24.18 -0.62
CA SER A 68 31.54 25.10 -0.69
C SER A 68 30.30 24.23 -0.83
N ALA A 69 29.38 24.34 0.12
CA ALA A 69 28.08 23.69 0.00
C ALA A 69 27.47 24.23 -1.29
N ASP A 70 27.56 23.44 -2.36
CA ASP A 70 26.80 23.70 -3.58
C ASP A 70 25.36 23.78 -3.10
N LEU A 71 24.81 25.00 -3.16
CA LEU A 71 23.41 25.29 -2.97
C LEU A 71 22.69 24.55 -4.11
N THR A 72 22.51 23.26 -3.90
CA THR A 72 21.75 22.40 -4.80
C THR A 72 20.36 23.02 -4.77
N PRO A 73 19.87 23.56 -5.90
CA PRO A 73 18.58 24.24 -5.92
C PRO A 73 17.54 23.30 -5.30
N ALA A 74 16.74 23.84 -4.38
CA ALA A 74 15.68 23.06 -3.75
C ALA A 74 14.85 22.39 -4.87
N PRO A 75 14.56 21.08 -4.76
CA PRO A 75 13.75 20.41 -5.76
C PRO A 75 12.43 21.17 -5.93
N PRO A 76 11.89 21.26 -7.15
CA PRO A 76 10.62 21.93 -7.38
C PRO A 76 9.54 21.32 -6.48
N PRO A 77 8.58 22.12 -6.00
CA PRO A 77 7.53 21.64 -5.12
C PRO A 77 6.80 20.47 -5.80
N TYR A 78 6.66 19.36 -5.09
CA TYR A 78 5.94 18.20 -5.58
C TYR A 78 4.46 18.56 -5.76
N ALA A 79 3.96 18.49 -7.00
CA ALA A 79 2.58 18.79 -7.30
C ALA A 79 1.70 17.57 -7.01
N VAL A 80 0.94 17.59 -5.91
CA VAL A 80 -0.12 16.62 -5.64
C VAL A 80 -1.43 17.13 -6.24
N ALA A 81 -2.15 16.26 -6.94
CA ALA A 81 -3.45 16.60 -7.50
C ALA A 81 -4.55 16.58 -6.43
N GLY A 82 -5.46 17.55 -6.51
CA GLY A 82 -6.64 17.63 -5.63
C GLY A 82 -6.50 18.63 -4.47
N PRO A 83 -7.56 18.79 -3.67
CA PRO A 83 -7.49 19.64 -2.49
C PRO A 83 -6.53 19.04 -1.45
N GLY A 84 -5.88 19.91 -0.68
CA GLY A 84 -5.10 19.53 0.49
C GLY A 84 -5.91 19.76 1.77
N TRP A 85 -5.67 18.94 2.78
CA TRP A 85 -6.29 19.03 4.10
C TRP A 85 -5.22 19.24 5.16
N SER A 86 -5.28 20.35 5.88
CA SER A 86 -4.41 20.62 7.04
C SER A 86 -4.97 20.06 8.34
N THR A 87 -6.26 19.70 8.35
CA THR A 87 -6.95 19.13 9.51
C THR A 87 -7.88 18.02 9.05
N LEU A 88 -7.89 16.91 9.79
CA LEU A 88 -8.81 15.79 9.58
C LEU A 88 -9.82 15.80 10.73
N ASP A 89 -11.12 15.89 10.40
CA ASP A 89 -12.19 15.83 11.40
C ASP A 89 -12.63 14.38 11.61
N ALA A 90 -12.30 13.82 12.79
CA ALA A 90 -12.70 12.47 13.15
C ALA A 90 -14.19 12.36 13.53
N ALA A 91 -14.85 13.46 13.91
CA ALA A 91 -16.16 13.44 14.55
C ALA A 91 -17.28 12.76 13.72
N PRO A 92 -17.36 12.96 12.37
CA PRO A 92 -18.35 12.27 11.56
C PRO A 92 -18.19 10.75 11.61
N TYR A 93 -16.95 10.26 11.52
CA TYR A 93 -16.65 8.83 11.54
C TYR A 93 -16.86 8.23 12.92
N CYS A 94 -16.43 8.92 13.98
CA CYS A 94 -16.62 8.45 15.35
C CYS A 94 -18.09 8.35 15.73
N ARG A 95 -18.95 9.23 15.22
CA ARG A 95 -20.40 9.12 15.41
C ARG A 95 -20.97 7.84 14.83
N ILE A 96 -20.58 7.48 13.60
CA ILE A 96 -21.01 6.25 12.94
C ILE A 96 -20.44 5.03 13.68
N ALA A 97 -19.15 5.07 14.03
CA ALA A 97 -18.46 4.00 14.76
C ALA A 97 -19.04 3.72 16.16
N SER A 98 -19.65 4.73 16.78
CA SER A 98 -20.29 4.60 18.10
C SER A 98 -21.73 4.05 18.03
N ALA A 99 -22.33 4.03 16.84
CA ALA A 99 -23.69 3.53 16.67
C ALA A 99 -23.67 2.01 16.56
N GLU A 100 -24.34 1.31 17.48
CA GLU A 100 -24.46 -0.15 17.37
C GLU A 100 -25.06 -0.54 16.02
N PRO A 101 -24.43 -1.45 15.26
CA PRO A 101 -24.97 -1.89 13.98
C PRO A 101 -26.32 -2.59 14.23
N THR A 102 -27.39 -2.03 13.66
CA THR A 102 -28.77 -2.49 13.90
C THR A 102 -29.05 -3.92 13.42
N SER A 103 -28.19 -4.52 12.59
CA SER A 103 -28.25 -5.93 12.21
C SER A 103 -26.91 -6.40 11.63
N PRO A 104 -26.47 -7.63 11.93
CA PRO A 104 -25.32 -8.22 11.24
C PRO A 104 -25.66 -8.41 9.76
N LEU A 105 -24.72 -8.05 8.89
CA LEU A 105 -24.92 -8.10 7.43
C LEU A 105 -24.92 -9.54 6.92
N VAL A 106 -24.12 -10.40 7.56
CA VAL A 106 -23.99 -11.83 7.25
C VAL A 106 -23.87 -12.60 8.57
N LYS A 107 -24.38 -13.83 8.62
CA LYS A 107 -24.05 -14.73 9.73
C LYS A 107 -22.54 -15.01 9.70
N PRO A 108 -21.85 -15.04 10.85
CA PRO A 108 -20.45 -15.46 10.91
C PRO A 108 -20.24 -16.73 10.09
N THR A 109 -19.31 -16.67 9.14
CA THR A 109 -19.03 -17.77 8.21
C THR A 109 -17.53 -17.98 8.15
N THR A 110 -17.10 -19.25 8.03
CA THR A 110 -15.70 -19.60 7.81
C THR A 110 -15.51 -20.03 6.38
N VAL A 111 -14.57 -19.41 5.69
CA VAL A 111 -14.12 -19.83 4.36
C VAL A 111 -12.72 -20.43 4.50
N VAL A 112 -12.34 -21.34 3.61
CA VAL A 112 -11.01 -21.97 3.67
C VAL A 112 -10.15 -21.40 2.56
N ASN A 113 -8.95 -20.93 2.92
CA ASN A 113 -7.97 -20.51 1.94
C ASN A 113 -7.49 -21.72 1.13
N GLU A 114 -7.80 -21.75 -0.18
CA GLU A 114 -7.48 -22.87 -1.05
C GLU A 114 -5.97 -23.18 -1.14
N LYS A 115 -5.10 -22.18 -0.90
CA LYS A 115 -3.66 -22.33 -1.03
C LYS A 115 -3.02 -23.12 0.12
N ASN A 116 -3.49 -22.91 1.34
CA ASN A 116 -2.88 -23.44 2.57
C ASN A 116 -3.87 -24.13 3.51
N ASN A 117 -5.14 -24.26 3.12
CA ASN A 117 -6.24 -24.77 3.94
C ASN A 117 -6.48 -24.02 5.26
N TYR A 118 -6.02 -22.76 5.36
CA TYR A 118 -6.23 -21.96 6.56
C TYR A 118 -7.69 -21.50 6.67
N PRO A 119 -8.36 -21.67 7.84
CA PRO A 119 -9.72 -21.18 8.04
C PRO A 119 -9.73 -19.66 8.22
N ILE A 120 -10.41 -18.96 7.33
CA ILE A 120 -10.61 -17.51 7.36
C ILE A 120 -12.00 -17.24 7.93
N ARG A 121 -12.06 -16.53 9.06
CA ARG A 121 -13.35 -16.10 9.64
C ARG A 121 -13.80 -14.79 9.03
N ILE A 122 -15.06 -14.76 8.60
CA ILE A 122 -15.73 -13.56 8.10
C ILE A 122 -16.61 -13.01 9.23
N PRO A 123 -16.45 -11.73 9.60
CA PRO A 123 -17.11 -11.15 10.75
C PRO A 123 -18.57 -10.86 10.41
N ALA A 124 -19.40 -10.76 11.44
CA ALA A 124 -20.78 -10.32 11.28
C ALA A 124 -20.91 -8.79 11.13
N GLU A 125 -19.85 -8.06 11.51
CA GLU A 125 -19.81 -6.60 11.48
C GLU A 125 -19.97 -6.07 10.04
N PRO A 126 -20.89 -5.13 9.81
CA PRO A 126 -20.99 -4.41 8.54
C PRO A 126 -19.67 -3.75 8.13
N ALA A 127 -19.27 -3.90 6.88
CA ALA A 127 -18.03 -3.31 6.36
C ALA A 127 -17.97 -1.78 6.54
N ASP A 128 -19.10 -1.08 6.37
CA ASP A 128 -19.19 0.37 6.57
C ASP A 128 -18.99 0.77 8.04
N HIS A 129 -19.44 -0.06 8.99
CA HIS A 129 -19.23 0.18 10.42
C HIS A 129 -17.77 -0.05 10.80
N ALA A 130 -17.15 -1.13 10.31
CA ALA A 130 -15.72 -1.37 10.47
C ALA A 130 -14.88 -0.23 9.86
N ALA A 131 -15.22 0.22 8.66
CA ALA A 131 -14.57 1.36 8.00
C ALA A 131 -14.73 2.66 8.82
N ALA A 132 -15.91 2.92 9.39
CA ALA A 132 -16.11 4.09 10.26
C ALA A 132 -15.25 4.04 11.53
N ARG A 133 -15.13 2.87 12.18
CA ARG A 133 -14.26 2.67 13.36
C ARG A 133 -12.80 2.96 13.03
N ILE A 134 -12.29 2.37 11.94
CA ILE A 134 -10.91 2.58 11.49
C ILE A 134 -10.70 4.05 11.13
N SER A 135 -11.63 4.68 10.41
CA SER A 135 -11.55 6.10 10.05
C SER A 135 -11.51 7.01 11.28
N CYS A 136 -12.37 6.76 12.27
CA CYS A 136 -12.38 7.49 13.54
C CYS A 136 -11.03 7.40 14.24
N TYR A 137 -10.49 6.19 14.36
CA TYR A 137 -9.20 5.95 14.99
C TYR A 137 -8.06 6.67 14.26
N LEU A 138 -7.93 6.47 12.94
CA LEU A 138 -6.83 7.05 12.15
C LEU A 138 -6.87 8.58 12.12
N ALA A 139 -8.07 9.16 11.94
CA ALA A 139 -8.23 10.62 11.95
C ALA A 139 -7.89 11.24 13.32
N ALA A 140 -7.97 10.49 14.42
CA ALA A 140 -7.58 10.95 15.75
C ALA A 140 -6.09 10.68 16.06
N ALA A 141 -5.58 9.51 15.68
CA ALA A 141 -4.26 9.03 16.09
C ALA A 141 -3.11 9.52 15.19
N VAL A 142 -3.35 9.71 13.89
CA VAL A 142 -2.28 10.08 12.94
C VAL A 142 -1.87 11.55 13.02
N PRO A 143 -2.79 12.55 13.09
CA PRO A 143 -2.40 13.96 13.10
C PRO A 143 -1.42 14.37 14.21
N PRO A 144 -1.53 13.88 15.46
CA PRO A 144 -0.53 14.17 16.49
C PRO A 144 0.88 13.65 16.18
N LEU A 145 1.00 12.61 15.34
CA LEU A 145 2.28 12.04 14.91
C LEU A 145 2.89 12.80 13.73
N LEU A 146 2.09 13.62 13.03
CA LEU A 146 2.43 14.35 11.82
C LEU A 146 1.84 15.79 11.86
N PRO A 147 2.22 16.63 12.84
CA PRO A 147 1.51 17.89 13.11
C PRO A 147 1.66 18.96 12.01
N ASP A 148 2.72 18.88 11.19
CA ASP A 148 3.09 19.92 10.21
C ASP A 148 2.93 19.46 8.75
N VAL A 149 2.07 18.47 8.50
CA VAL A 149 1.84 17.93 7.14
C VAL A 149 0.52 18.44 6.56
N THR A 150 0.47 18.54 5.24
CA THR A 150 -0.78 18.60 4.48
C THR A 150 -1.11 17.21 3.95
N TYR A 151 -2.32 16.73 4.24
CA TYR A 151 -2.81 15.46 3.74
C TYR A 151 -3.46 15.65 2.38
N TYR A 152 -3.28 14.67 1.51
CA TYR A 152 -3.93 14.54 0.22
C TYR A 152 -4.45 13.11 0.05
N ARG A 153 -5.45 12.96 -0.82
CA ARG A 153 -6.00 11.65 -1.12
C ARG A 153 -4.95 10.80 -1.85
N SER A 154 -4.80 9.54 -1.47
CA SER A 154 -4.00 8.60 -2.27
C SER A 154 -4.64 8.41 -3.65
N SER A 155 -3.81 8.28 -4.70
CA SER A 155 -4.28 7.96 -6.06
C SER A 155 -4.97 6.61 -6.14
N SER A 156 -4.70 5.71 -5.18
CA SER A 156 -5.31 4.38 -5.07
C SER A 156 -6.70 4.39 -4.41
N SER A 157 -7.09 5.51 -3.78
CA SER A 157 -8.37 5.62 -3.08
C SER A 157 -9.51 6.08 -4.01
N PRO A 158 -10.77 5.63 -3.78
CA PRO A 158 -11.91 6.11 -4.53
C PRO A 158 -12.07 7.63 -4.47
N GLY A 159 -12.69 8.19 -5.52
CA GLY A 159 -12.71 9.64 -5.76
C GLY A 159 -13.34 10.48 -4.64
N ASP A 160 -14.27 9.90 -3.92
CA ASP A 160 -15.10 10.48 -2.85
C ASP A 160 -14.54 10.25 -1.43
N ILE A 161 -13.43 9.52 -1.31
CA ILE A 161 -12.80 9.20 -0.03
C ILE A 161 -11.80 10.29 0.37
N MET A 162 -11.93 10.77 1.60
CA MET A 162 -11.01 11.74 2.21
C MET A 162 -9.68 11.06 2.64
N PRO A 163 -8.59 11.81 2.82
CA PRO A 163 -7.36 11.23 3.36
C PRO A 163 -7.62 10.54 4.71
N LEU A 164 -7.05 9.34 4.89
CA LEU A 164 -7.24 8.48 6.06
C LEU A 164 -8.68 8.02 6.34
N GLN A 165 -9.65 8.33 5.47
CA GLN A 165 -10.95 7.71 5.52
C GLN A 165 -10.83 6.28 5.01
N ALA A 166 -11.13 5.33 5.88
CA ALA A 166 -11.16 3.92 5.54
C ALA A 166 -12.38 3.58 4.70
N TYR A 167 -12.22 2.61 3.81
CA TYR A 167 -13.28 2.08 2.95
C TYR A 167 -13.07 0.58 2.69
N PRO A 168 -14.12 -0.16 2.29
CA PRO A 168 -13.98 -1.54 1.86
C PRO A 168 -13.22 -1.60 0.52
N GLY A 169 -11.94 -1.99 0.56
CA GLY A 169 -11.14 -2.23 -0.65
C GLY A 169 -11.57 -3.50 -1.40
N ARG A 170 -12.19 -4.44 -0.68
CA ARG A 170 -12.86 -5.63 -1.23
C ARG A 170 -14.06 -5.96 -0.37
N ILE A 171 -15.23 -6.10 -1.00
CA ILE A 171 -16.48 -6.48 -0.34
C ILE A 171 -16.64 -7.99 -0.43
N PHE A 172 -16.92 -8.65 0.70
CA PHE A 172 -17.24 -10.07 0.75
C PHE A 172 -18.62 -10.34 0.15
N ASP A 173 -18.68 -11.29 -0.78
CA ASP A 173 -19.89 -11.81 -1.41
C ASP A 173 -20.11 -13.25 -0.91
N PRO A 174 -21.13 -13.49 -0.07
CA PRO A 174 -21.39 -14.81 0.49
C PRO A 174 -21.77 -15.86 -0.57
N GLU A 175 -22.22 -15.43 -1.75
CA GLU A 175 -22.52 -16.35 -2.86
C GLU A 175 -21.25 -16.77 -3.62
N ARG A 176 -20.17 -15.97 -3.51
CA ARG A 176 -18.87 -16.22 -4.13
C ARG A 176 -17.72 -15.98 -3.15
N PRO A 177 -17.65 -16.74 -2.05
CA PRO A 177 -16.69 -16.51 -0.98
C PRO A 177 -15.24 -16.64 -1.47
N ALA A 178 -14.94 -17.57 -2.37
CA ALA A 178 -13.59 -17.74 -2.91
C ALA A 178 -13.10 -16.54 -3.75
N ASP A 179 -14.02 -15.84 -4.42
CA ASP A 179 -13.68 -14.70 -5.30
C ASP A 179 -13.53 -13.39 -4.53
N THR A 180 -14.26 -13.27 -3.42
CA THR A 180 -14.47 -12.00 -2.70
C THR A 180 -13.91 -11.99 -1.29
N ALA A 181 -13.48 -13.15 -0.77
CA ALA A 181 -12.69 -13.22 0.44
C ALA A 181 -11.19 -12.99 0.16
N PRO A 182 -10.45 -12.50 1.17
CA PRO A 182 -10.98 -11.94 2.40
C PRO A 182 -11.46 -10.48 2.20
N PRO A 183 -12.52 -10.02 2.92
CA PRO A 183 -12.83 -8.59 2.98
C PRO A 183 -11.62 -7.83 3.50
N TYR A 184 -11.39 -6.65 2.96
CA TYR A 184 -10.25 -5.81 3.33
C TYR A 184 -10.73 -4.38 3.48
N ILE A 185 -10.54 -3.82 4.67
CA ILE A 185 -10.78 -2.41 4.94
C ILE A 185 -9.43 -1.70 4.83
N THR A 186 -9.38 -0.60 4.08
CA THR A 186 -8.13 0.12 3.81
C THR A 186 -8.33 1.62 3.89
N ALA A 187 -7.30 2.33 4.31
CA ALA A 187 -7.21 3.78 4.30
C ALA A 187 -5.81 4.19 3.84
N GLY A 188 -5.65 5.42 3.37
CA GLY A 188 -4.34 5.96 3.03
C GLY A 188 -4.37 7.46 2.84
N ALA A 189 -3.19 8.05 2.83
CA ALA A 189 -3.00 9.46 2.52
C ALA A 189 -1.62 9.68 1.91
N VAL A 190 -1.55 10.64 0.99
CA VAL A 190 -0.29 11.29 0.64
C VAL A 190 -0.07 12.41 1.64
N VAL A 191 1.12 12.48 2.22
CA VAL A 191 1.51 13.53 3.18
C VAL A 191 2.59 14.38 2.56
N VAL A 192 2.44 15.70 2.68
CA VAL A 192 3.38 16.68 2.12
C VAL A 192 3.81 17.64 3.22
N ASP A 193 5.11 17.80 3.39
CA ASP A 193 5.75 18.72 4.33
C ASP A 193 6.98 19.39 3.67
N GLU A 194 7.80 20.08 4.47
CA GLU A 194 9.03 20.71 3.98
C GLU A 194 10.10 19.72 3.51
N GLN A 195 10.03 18.46 3.91
CA GLN A 195 10.96 17.40 3.54
C GLN A 195 10.59 16.75 2.21
N GLY A 196 9.35 16.92 1.74
CA GLY A 196 8.84 16.41 0.48
C GLY A 196 7.49 15.73 0.64
N ALA A 197 7.20 14.77 -0.24
CA ALA A 197 5.98 13.97 -0.21
C ALA A 197 6.25 12.49 0.11
N GLY A 198 5.41 11.92 0.96
CA GLY A 198 5.39 10.48 1.24
C GLY A 198 3.98 9.95 1.19
N GLU A 199 3.84 8.63 1.30
CA GLU A 199 2.55 7.98 1.36
C GLU A 199 2.48 7.12 2.63
N ILE A 200 1.32 7.13 3.29
CA ILE A 200 1.01 6.28 4.42
C ILE A 200 -0.24 5.47 4.11
N GLY A 201 -0.25 4.20 4.48
CA GLY A 201 -1.33 3.26 4.24
C GLY A 201 -1.68 2.49 5.49
N PHE A 202 -2.95 2.14 5.63
CA PHE A 202 -3.45 1.34 6.75
C PHE A 202 -4.49 0.34 6.23
N GLY A 203 -4.56 -0.81 6.87
CA GLY A 203 -5.55 -1.81 6.54
C GLY A 203 -5.86 -2.77 7.67
N ALA A 204 -6.99 -3.44 7.54
CA ALA A 204 -7.37 -4.56 8.38
C ALA A 204 -8.09 -5.60 7.53
N ALA A 205 -7.68 -6.86 7.68
CA ALA A 205 -8.28 -8.01 7.01
C ALA A 205 -8.32 -9.21 7.96
N PRO A 206 -9.15 -10.22 7.66
CA PRO A 206 -8.95 -11.56 8.18
C PRO A 206 -7.54 -12.06 7.89
N ALA A 207 -6.94 -12.73 8.87
CA ALA A 207 -5.70 -13.46 8.66
C ALA A 207 -5.90 -14.56 7.59
N TYR A 208 -5.00 -14.63 6.62
CA TYR A 208 -5.01 -15.65 5.56
C TYR A 208 -4.07 -16.82 5.84
N GLU A 209 -3.31 -16.74 6.93
CA GLU A 209 -2.40 -17.73 7.47
C GLU A 209 -2.24 -17.52 8.98
N SER A 210 -1.68 -18.50 9.69
CA SER A 210 -1.44 -18.33 11.13
C SER A 210 -0.26 -17.38 11.37
N ALA A 211 -0.20 -16.76 12.55
CA ALA A 211 0.96 -15.97 12.96
C ALA A 211 2.29 -16.77 12.94
N ALA A 212 2.22 -18.08 13.21
CA ALA A 212 3.37 -18.98 13.12
C ALA A 212 3.81 -19.21 11.67
N ASP A 213 2.85 -19.40 10.74
CA ASP A 213 3.14 -19.53 9.32
C ASP A 213 3.69 -18.22 8.74
N ALA A 214 3.11 -17.07 9.11
CA ALA A 214 3.62 -15.75 8.74
C ALA A 214 5.08 -15.56 9.21
N THR A 215 5.38 -15.95 10.45
CA THR A 215 6.75 -15.93 11.00
C THR A 215 7.69 -16.83 10.18
N ALA A 216 7.25 -18.04 9.81
CA ALA A 216 8.05 -18.96 9.02
C ALA A 216 8.28 -18.44 7.59
N ASN A 217 7.25 -17.83 6.98
CA ASN A 217 7.30 -17.24 5.64
C ASN A 217 8.13 -15.94 5.58
N CYS A 218 8.40 -15.33 6.74
CA CYS A 218 9.22 -14.13 6.86
C CYS A 218 10.74 -14.38 6.67
N ALA A 219 11.16 -15.65 6.55
CA ALA A 219 12.57 -16.04 6.52
C ALA A 219 13.37 -15.36 5.39
N GLY A 220 14.10 -14.30 5.75
CA GLY A 220 15.04 -13.57 4.88
C GLY A 220 14.44 -12.38 4.11
N SER A 221 13.12 -12.20 4.12
CA SER A 221 12.43 -11.10 3.44
C SER A 221 11.84 -10.05 4.39
N CYS A 222 11.66 -10.37 5.67
CA CYS A 222 11.19 -9.42 6.68
C CYS A 222 11.83 -9.68 8.05
N THR A 223 11.55 -8.78 9.00
CA THR A 223 11.92 -8.93 10.41
C THR A 223 10.68 -9.31 11.22
N VAL A 224 10.84 -10.21 12.21
CA VAL A 224 9.75 -10.60 13.12
C VAL A 224 10.01 -10.00 14.51
N ARG A 225 8.96 -9.45 15.12
CA ARG A 225 8.98 -8.89 16.49
C ARG A 225 7.74 -9.31 17.26
N THR A 226 7.79 -9.12 18.56
CA THR A 226 6.62 -9.19 19.44
C THR A 226 6.08 -7.78 19.66
N GLY A 227 4.80 -7.58 19.38
CA GLY A 227 4.08 -6.32 19.55
C GLY A 227 3.71 -6.03 21.01
N PRO A 228 3.15 -4.84 21.30
CA PRO A 228 2.84 -4.40 22.67
C PRO A 228 1.83 -5.30 23.40
N ASN A 229 0.92 -5.97 22.67
CA ASN A 229 -0.08 -6.87 23.26
C ASN A 229 0.30 -8.35 23.11
N SER A 230 1.61 -8.66 23.01
CA SER A 230 2.12 -10.00 22.67
C SER A 230 1.71 -10.51 21.28
N ASP A 231 1.32 -9.60 20.38
CA ASP A 231 1.00 -9.91 18.99
C ASP A 231 2.26 -10.31 18.22
N THR A 232 2.11 -11.10 17.16
CA THR A 232 3.20 -11.32 16.21
C THR A 232 3.24 -10.18 15.20
N VAL A 233 4.41 -9.56 15.05
CA VAL A 233 4.62 -8.43 14.14
C VAL A 233 5.63 -8.85 13.06
N THR A 234 5.26 -8.74 11.79
CA THR A 234 6.20 -8.87 10.67
C THR A 234 6.46 -7.49 10.05
N ILE A 235 7.70 -7.23 9.64
CA ILE A 235 8.15 -5.93 9.14
C ILE A 235 8.91 -6.13 7.84
N LEU A 236 8.29 -5.78 6.74
CA LEU A 236 8.89 -5.75 5.41
C LEU A 236 9.48 -4.37 5.16
N ASP A 237 10.80 -4.27 5.02
CA ASP A 237 11.51 -3.03 4.66
C ASP A 237 12.12 -3.22 3.27
N THR A 238 11.58 -2.52 2.28
CA THR A 238 12.01 -2.59 0.90
C THR A 238 12.66 -1.27 0.51
N SER A 239 13.91 -1.33 0.06
CA SER A 239 14.65 -0.18 -0.45
C SER A 239 15.12 -0.41 -1.89
N GLY A 240 14.87 0.56 -2.77
CA GLY A 240 15.35 0.56 -4.16
C GLY A 240 16.67 1.30 -4.33
N ALA A 241 17.33 1.10 -5.47
CA ALA A 241 18.59 1.78 -5.81
C ALA A 241 18.43 3.31 -5.97
N SER A 242 17.21 3.78 -6.22
CA SER A 242 16.85 5.22 -6.29
C SER A 242 16.85 5.91 -4.91
N GLY A 243 16.98 5.17 -3.82
CA GLY A 243 16.75 5.67 -2.46
C GLY A 243 15.28 5.66 -2.04
N TYR A 244 14.38 5.17 -2.91
CA TYR A 244 13.01 4.85 -2.50
C TYR A 244 13.04 3.81 -1.38
N ARG A 245 12.25 4.05 -0.34
CA ARG A 245 12.08 3.17 0.80
C ARG A 245 10.61 3.04 1.11
N HIS A 246 10.19 1.81 1.34
CA HIS A 246 8.84 1.45 1.77
C HIS A 246 8.95 0.48 2.93
N VAL A 247 8.27 0.79 4.03
CA VAL A 247 8.12 -0.12 5.17
C VAL A 247 6.65 -0.50 5.27
N GLU A 248 6.40 -1.79 5.42
CA GLU A 248 5.10 -2.36 5.70
C GLU A 248 5.19 -3.22 6.97
N VAL A 249 4.27 -2.98 7.90
CA VAL A 249 4.14 -3.68 9.16
C VAL A 249 2.83 -4.46 9.14
N HIS A 250 2.87 -5.75 9.45
CA HIS A 250 1.67 -6.55 9.71
C HIS A 250 1.65 -7.00 11.16
N VAL A 251 0.52 -6.79 11.85
CA VAL A 251 0.27 -7.21 13.22
C VAL A 251 -0.81 -8.28 13.20
N TYR A 252 -0.45 -9.49 13.63
CA TYR A 252 -1.33 -10.64 13.69
C TYR A 252 -1.91 -10.80 15.09
N ARG A 253 -3.24 -10.65 15.21
CA ARG A 253 -3.99 -10.79 16.46
C ARG A 253 -5.25 -11.62 16.23
N GLY A 254 -5.31 -12.79 16.87
CA GLY A 254 -6.43 -13.71 16.69
C GLY A 254 -6.62 -14.07 15.21
N ASP A 255 -7.82 -13.81 14.68
CA ASP A 255 -8.15 -14.01 13.27
C ASP A 255 -8.02 -12.71 12.43
N THR A 256 -7.46 -11.64 13.00
CA THR A 256 -7.22 -10.35 12.34
C THR A 256 -5.74 -10.18 11.97
N VAL A 257 -5.48 -9.64 10.77
CA VAL A 257 -4.22 -9.00 10.43
C VAL A 257 -4.46 -7.51 10.16
N ALA A 258 -3.83 -6.67 10.96
CA ALA A 258 -3.78 -5.23 10.75
C ALA A 258 -2.47 -4.87 10.04
N SER A 259 -2.54 -3.94 9.09
CA SER A 259 -1.38 -3.45 8.35
C SER A 259 -1.21 -1.95 8.49
N ALA A 260 0.03 -1.49 8.56
CA ALA A 260 0.40 -0.09 8.44
C ALA A 260 1.65 0.03 7.58
N SER A 261 1.70 1.01 6.68
CA SER A 261 2.83 1.21 5.79
C SER A 261 3.18 2.69 5.63
N ALA A 262 4.44 2.94 5.29
CA ALA A 262 4.94 4.25 4.94
C ALA A 262 5.96 4.15 3.80
N SER A 263 5.93 5.11 2.87
CA SER A 263 6.96 5.29 1.85
C SER A 263 7.47 6.73 1.78
N ASN A 264 8.76 6.88 1.45
CA ASN A 264 9.42 8.18 1.27
C ASN A 264 9.25 8.76 -0.15
N GLY A 265 8.35 8.17 -0.94
CA GLY A 265 7.91 8.64 -2.23
C GLY A 265 6.41 8.38 -2.39
N VAL A 266 5.83 9.02 -3.40
CA VAL A 266 4.42 8.89 -3.74
C VAL A 266 4.29 8.08 -5.01
N THR A 267 3.39 7.12 -5.01
CA THR A 267 3.06 6.34 -6.19
C THR A 267 2.40 7.26 -7.23
N PRO A 268 3.01 7.54 -8.40
CA PRO A 268 2.35 8.37 -9.39
C PRO A 268 1.04 7.72 -9.83
N PRO A 269 0.01 8.51 -10.16
CA PRO A 269 -1.25 7.96 -10.64
C PRO A 269 -0.99 7.16 -11.92
N THR A 270 -1.18 5.85 -11.85
CA THR A 270 -1.14 4.97 -13.03
C THR A 270 -2.52 4.76 -13.62
N ALA A 271 -2.56 4.34 -14.88
CA ALA A 271 -3.78 3.82 -15.46
C ALA A 271 -4.25 2.57 -14.67
N PRO A 272 -5.57 2.32 -14.55
CA PRO A 272 -6.08 1.12 -13.90
C PRO A 272 -5.41 -0.16 -14.46
N GLY A 273 -4.78 -0.96 -13.59
CA GLY A 273 -4.12 -2.22 -13.94
C GLY A 273 -2.63 -2.12 -14.29
N GLU A 274 -2.05 -0.92 -14.31
CA GLU A 274 -0.62 -0.72 -14.49
C GLU A 274 0.10 -0.79 -13.14
N ALA A 275 1.03 -1.74 -13.02
CA ALA A 275 1.86 -1.92 -11.83
C ALA A 275 3.18 -1.19 -12.05
N ILE A 276 3.51 -0.26 -11.13
CA ILE A 276 4.76 0.48 -11.15
C ILE A 276 5.85 -0.39 -10.52
N SER A 277 7.00 -0.48 -11.17
CA SER A 277 8.16 -1.10 -10.52
C SER A 277 8.66 -0.18 -9.41
N GLY A 278 9.04 -0.71 -8.25
CA GLY A 278 9.64 0.09 -7.18
C GLY A 278 10.88 0.89 -7.63
N ASP A 279 11.58 0.43 -8.68
CA ASP A 279 12.73 1.11 -9.26
C ASP A 279 12.38 2.39 -10.05
N GLU A 280 11.12 2.54 -10.46
CA GLU A 280 10.61 3.74 -11.14
C GLU A 280 10.15 4.80 -10.14
N LEU A 281 9.92 4.40 -8.88
CA LEU A 281 9.56 5.32 -7.81
C LEU A 281 10.80 6.10 -7.38
N GLN A 282 10.68 7.42 -7.45
CA GLN A 282 11.70 8.33 -6.95
C GLN A 282 11.29 8.79 -5.54
N PRO A 283 12.18 8.71 -4.54
CA PRO A 283 11.90 9.32 -3.26
C PRO A 283 11.76 10.83 -3.45
N THR A 284 10.80 11.43 -2.75
CA THR A 284 10.68 12.89 -2.73
C THR A 284 11.00 13.47 -1.36
N ARG A 285 11.09 12.60 -0.33
CA ARG A 285 11.61 12.88 1.00
C ARG A 285 12.73 11.90 1.36
N GLN A 286 13.62 12.31 2.27
CA GLN A 286 14.74 11.45 2.71
C GLN A 286 14.26 10.35 3.66
N ASP A 287 13.49 10.72 4.67
CA ASP A 287 12.98 9.82 5.70
C ASP A 287 11.55 9.34 5.41
N LEU A 288 11.10 8.29 6.09
CA LEU A 288 9.69 7.89 6.05
C LEU A 288 8.82 8.90 6.81
N PRO A 289 7.57 9.14 6.39
CA PRO A 289 6.63 9.93 7.17
C PRO A 289 6.43 9.43 8.60
N LEU A 290 6.32 8.11 8.75
CA LEU A 290 6.16 7.46 10.04
C LEU A 290 7.33 6.50 10.28
N THR A 291 7.82 6.49 11.51
CA THR A 291 8.83 5.52 11.94
C THR A 291 8.23 4.12 12.04
N VAL A 292 9.07 3.10 12.02
CA VAL A 292 8.64 1.69 12.19
C VAL A 292 7.88 1.50 13.50
N GLU A 293 8.32 2.12 14.59
CA GLU A 293 7.63 2.00 15.88
C GLU A 293 6.25 2.65 15.87
N GLN A 294 6.09 3.82 15.24
CA GLN A 294 4.78 4.45 15.06
C GLN A 294 3.85 3.58 14.18
N LEU A 295 4.38 2.93 13.14
CA LEU A 295 3.60 1.98 12.34
C LEU A 295 3.14 0.78 13.16
N ILE A 296 4.02 0.22 14.01
CA ILE A 296 3.66 -0.88 14.92
C ILE A 296 2.59 -0.42 15.92
N GLU A 297 2.77 0.74 16.55
CA GLU A 297 1.79 1.32 17.49
C GLU A 297 0.43 1.48 16.82
N LEU A 298 0.39 2.11 15.64
CA LEU A 298 -0.86 2.34 14.91
C LEU A 298 -1.53 1.02 14.50
N ALA A 299 -0.77 0.06 13.97
CA ALA A 299 -1.27 -1.26 13.57
C ALA A 299 -1.67 -2.15 14.76
N SER A 300 -1.14 -1.91 15.96
CA SER A 300 -1.45 -2.69 17.16
C SER A 300 -2.69 -2.18 17.90
N ALA A 301 -3.36 -1.14 17.41
CA ALA A 301 -4.54 -0.60 18.08
C ALA A 301 -5.67 -1.63 18.18
N PRO A 302 -6.40 -1.69 19.30
CA PRO A 302 -7.56 -2.58 19.43
C PRO A 302 -8.67 -2.23 18.43
N GLU A 303 -8.76 -0.99 17.97
CA GLU A 303 -9.73 -0.54 16.98
C GLU A 303 -9.58 -1.25 15.63
N LEU A 304 -8.37 -1.74 15.31
CA LEU A 304 -8.09 -2.50 14.09
C LEU A 304 -8.33 -3.99 14.24
N ASP A 305 -8.67 -4.48 15.44
CA ASP A 305 -9.08 -5.85 15.65
C ASP A 305 -10.57 -6.00 15.29
N LEU A 306 -10.82 -6.50 14.08
CA LEU A 306 -12.17 -6.60 13.51
C LEU A 306 -12.75 -8.02 13.55
N PHE A 307 -11.92 -9.04 13.75
CA PHE A 307 -12.28 -10.45 13.52
C PHE A 307 -12.08 -11.36 14.74
N SER A 308 -11.83 -10.80 15.94
CA SER A 308 -11.64 -11.54 17.19
C SER A 308 -12.92 -12.04 17.88
#